data_AF-A0A2M6WS40-F1
#
_entry.id   AF-A0A2M6WS40-F1
#
_cell.length_a   1.000
_cell.length_b   1.000
_cell.length_c   1.000
_cell.angle_alpha   90.00
_cell.angle_beta   90.00
_cell.angle_gamma   90.00
#
_symmetry.space_group_name_H-M   'P 1'
#
loop_
_entity.id
_entity.type
_entity.pdbx_description
1 polymer ?
#
loop_
_entity_poly.entity_id
_entity_poly.type
_entity_poly.pdbx_seq_one_letter_code
_entity_poly.pdbx_strand_id
1 'polypeptide(L)'
;MKTCKHLYEKIVSWENLLAAYKTFRKGKRFKDDVLKFEYNYETELFKLRDELMEHTYFPLPAHRFFVYEPKKREIGVNSIFLEKYLY
;
A
#
# COMPACT_ATOMS: atom_id res chain seq x y z
N MET A 1 -17.79 -26.19 4.32
CA MET A 1 -16.93 -24.98 4.35
C MET A 1 -16.31 -24.81 2.97
N LYS A 2 -16.55 -23.70 2.24
CA LYS A 2 -15.98 -23.52 0.89
C LYS A 2 -14.51 -23.11 1.01
N THR A 3 -13.60 -23.82 0.36
CA THR A 3 -12.18 -23.47 0.30
C THR A 3 -11.93 -22.48 -0.83
N CYS A 4 -11.45 -21.27 -0.49
CA CYS A 4 -11.01 -20.29 -1.48
C CYS A 4 -9.60 -20.64 -1.94
N LYS A 5 -9.48 -21.59 -2.87
CA LYS A 5 -8.22 -21.89 -3.57
C LYS A 5 -7.88 -20.72 -4.51
N HIS A 6 -6.59 -20.46 -4.71
CA HIS A 6 -6.07 -19.37 -5.59
C HIS A 6 -6.45 -17.95 -5.18
N LEU A 7 -6.75 -17.72 -3.90
CA LEU A 7 -7.05 -16.36 -3.41
C LEU A 7 -5.83 -15.44 -3.53
N TYR A 8 -4.63 -15.95 -3.26
CA TYR A 8 -3.40 -15.17 -3.32
C TYR A 8 -3.13 -14.63 -4.73
N GLU A 9 -3.21 -15.49 -5.75
CA GLU A 9 -3.09 -15.12 -7.17
C GLU A 9 -4.09 -14.02 -7.57
N LYS A 10 -5.31 -14.05 -7.01
CA LYS A 10 -6.31 -13.00 -7.23
C LYS A 10 -5.99 -11.70 -6.50
N ILE A 11 -5.36 -11.77 -5.33
CA ILE A 11 -4.94 -10.58 -4.57
C ILE A 11 -3.79 -9.87 -5.28
N VAL A 12 -2.81 -10.63 -5.77
CA VAL A 12 -1.64 -10.09 -6.47
C VAL A 12 -1.88 -9.87 -7.97
N SER A 13 -3.11 -10.07 -8.46
CA SER A 13 -3.42 -9.80 -9.86
C SER A 13 -3.24 -8.31 -10.17
N TRP A 14 -2.76 -8.02 -11.38
CA TRP A 14 -2.52 -6.65 -11.82
C TRP A 14 -3.77 -5.78 -11.67
N GLU A 15 -4.92 -6.30 -12.06
CA GLU A 15 -6.21 -5.61 -11.99
C GLU A 15 -6.57 -5.25 -10.54
N ASN A 16 -6.36 -6.18 -9.60
CA ASN A 16 -6.67 -5.96 -8.20
C ASN A 16 -5.70 -4.96 -7.56
N LEU A 17 -4.40 -5.07 -7.85
CA LEU A 17 -3.39 -4.12 -7.37
C LEU A 17 -3.62 -2.71 -7.91
N LEU A 18 -3.96 -2.59 -9.21
CA LEU A 18 -4.29 -1.31 -9.83
C LEU A 18 -5.57 -0.70 -9.23
N ALA A 19 -6.59 -1.52 -8.98
CA ALA A 19 -7.81 -1.07 -8.32
C ALA A 19 -7.54 -0.59 -6.88
N ALA A 20 -6.75 -1.34 -6.12
CA ALA A 20 -6.31 -0.98 -4.77
C ALA A 20 -5.50 0.33 -4.74
N TYR A 21 -4.62 0.53 -5.72
CA TYR A 21 -3.88 1.79 -5.87
C TYR A 21 -4.82 2.97 -6.16
N LYS A 22 -5.77 2.80 -7.10
CA LYS A 22 -6.76 3.85 -7.44
C LYS A 22 -7.60 4.25 -6.24
N THR A 23 -8.02 3.29 -5.40
CA THR A 23 -8.78 3.58 -4.18
C THR A 23 -7.90 4.25 -3.12
N PHE A 24 -6.65 3.80 -2.93
CA PHE A 24 -5.70 4.43 -2.01
C PHE A 24 -5.40 5.89 -2.36
N ARG A 25 -5.22 6.17 -3.65
CA ARG A 25 -4.92 7.52 -4.17
C ARG A 25 -6.07 8.51 -3.92
N LYS A 26 -7.30 8.02 -3.86
CA LYS A 26 -8.50 8.85 -3.68
C LYS A 26 -8.42 9.57 -2.32
N GLY A 27 -8.21 10.89 -2.35
CA GLY A 27 -8.08 11.72 -1.14
C GLY A 27 -6.64 11.91 -0.63
N LYS A 28 -5.64 11.25 -1.22
CA LYS A 28 -4.20 11.44 -0.88
C LYS A 28 -3.34 11.94 -2.03
N ARG A 29 -3.95 12.20 -3.20
CA ARG A 29 -3.27 12.60 -4.45
C ARG A 29 -2.31 13.77 -4.30
N PHE A 30 -2.61 14.74 -3.43
CA PHE A 30 -1.81 15.96 -3.27
C PHE A 30 -0.73 15.86 -2.20
N LYS A 31 -0.48 14.67 -1.61
CA LYS A 31 0.68 14.47 -0.74
C LYS A 31 1.91 14.22 -1.60
N ASP A 32 3.02 14.89 -1.28
CA ASP A 32 4.26 14.82 -2.06
C ASP A 32 4.76 13.37 -2.26
N ASP A 33 4.64 12.52 -1.25
CA ASP A 33 5.05 11.11 -1.33
C ASP A 33 4.20 10.34 -2.36
N VAL A 34 2.90 10.68 -2.43
CA VAL A 34 1.98 10.07 -3.39
C VAL A 34 2.22 10.59 -4.80
N LEU A 35 2.63 11.87 -4.95
CA LEU A 35 2.99 12.45 -6.24
C LEU A 35 4.27 11.83 -6.81
N LYS A 36 5.30 11.65 -5.98
CA LYS A 36 6.55 10.97 -6.38
C LYS A 36 6.30 9.52 -6.79
N PHE A 37 5.44 8.81 -6.06
CA PHE A 37 4.99 7.48 -6.48
C PHE A 37 4.18 7.53 -7.77
N GLU A 38 3.26 8.49 -7.91
CA GLU A 38 2.41 8.63 -9.09
C GLU A 38 3.21 8.84 -10.37
N TYR A 39 4.37 9.49 -10.31
CA TYR A 39 5.26 9.65 -11.46
C TYR A 39 5.75 8.30 -12.03
N ASN A 40 5.97 7.30 -11.18
CA ASN A 40 6.49 5.97 -11.55
C ASN A 40 5.52 4.82 -11.17
N TYR A 41 4.22 5.11 -11.05
CA TYR A 41 3.27 4.19 -10.39
C TYR A 41 3.20 2.82 -11.06
N GLU A 42 3.37 2.77 -12.39
CA GLU A 42 3.32 1.53 -13.16
C GLU A 42 4.50 0.62 -12.80
N THR A 43 5.72 1.14 -12.87
CA THR A 43 6.95 0.43 -12.51
C THR A 43 6.92 -0.07 -11.07
N GLU A 44 6.45 0.77 -10.15
CA GLU A 44 6.39 0.42 -8.74
C GLU A 44 5.31 -0.62 -8.43
N LEU A 45 4.15 -0.56 -9.10
CA LEU A 45 3.12 -1.58 -8.96
C LEU A 45 3.57 -2.93 -9.54
N PHE A 46 4.31 -2.92 -10.66
CA PHE A 46 4.92 -4.14 -11.19
C PHE A 46 5.94 -4.71 -10.21
N LYS A 47 6.84 -3.88 -9.67
CA LYS A 47 7.80 -4.31 -8.65
C LYS A 47 7.12 -4.89 -7.41
N LEU A 48 6.09 -4.23 -6.90
CA LEU A 48 5.29 -4.73 -5.77
C LEU A 48 4.64 -6.09 -6.10
N ARG A 49 4.08 -6.22 -7.31
CA ARG A 49 3.49 -7.48 -7.75
C ARG A 49 4.55 -8.60 -7.76
N ASP A 50 5.70 -8.33 -8.33
CA ASP A 50 6.76 -9.33 -8.48
C ASP A 50 7.33 -9.71 -7.10
N GLU A 51 7.53 -8.75 -6.18
CA GLU A 51 7.92 -9.01 -4.79
C GLU A 51 6.86 -9.84 -4.02
N LEU A 52 5.57 -9.63 -4.29
CA LEU A 52 4.49 -10.43 -3.71
C LEU A 52 4.45 -11.84 -4.31
N MET A 53 4.61 -11.97 -5.63
CA MET A 53 4.66 -13.26 -6.33
C MET A 53 5.84 -14.12 -5.89
N GLU A 54 7.00 -13.50 -5.66
CA GLU A 54 8.22 -14.15 -5.16
C GLU A 54 8.21 -14.34 -3.63
N HIS A 55 7.18 -13.84 -2.94
CA HIS A 55 7.08 -13.82 -1.48
C HIS A 55 8.26 -13.13 -0.77
N THR A 56 8.91 -12.18 -1.44
CA THR A 56 10.05 -11.40 -0.93
C THR A 56 9.62 -10.03 -0.37
N TYR A 57 8.36 -9.64 -0.57
CA TYR A 57 7.81 -8.41 -0.03
C TYR A 57 7.88 -8.39 1.51
N PHE A 58 8.62 -7.41 2.06
CA PHE A 58 8.73 -7.18 3.50
C PHE A 58 8.15 -5.81 3.87
N PRO A 59 7.02 -5.76 4.60
CA PRO A 59 6.43 -4.50 5.01
C PRO A 59 7.25 -3.84 6.13
N LEU A 60 7.41 -2.53 6.04
CA LEU A 60 8.12 -1.74 7.05
C LEU A 60 7.21 -1.45 8.26
N PRO A 61 7.81 -1.14 9.43
CA PRO A 61 7.06 -0.83 10.64
C PRO A 61 6.09 0.33 10.44
N ALA A 62 4.86 0.20 10.93
CA ALA A 62 3.89 1.29 10.86
C ALA A 62 4.32 2.49 11.73
N HIS A 63 4.13 3.70 11.22
CA HIS A 63 4.30 4.92 12.01
C HIS A 63 3.15 5.05 13.01
N ARG A 64 3.46 5.04 14.31
CA ARG A 64 2.48 5.10 15.39
C ARG A 64 2.42 6.49 15.99
N PHE A 65 1.23 7.06 16.11
CA PHE A 65 1.00 8.34 16.76
C PHE A 65 -0.34 8.34 17.49
N PHE A 66 -0.52 9.28 18.40
CA PHE A 66 -1.78 9.43 19.14
C PHE A 66 -2.62 10.54 18.53
N VAL A 67 -3.91 10.25 18.32
CA VAL A 67 -4.92 11.26 17.99
C VAL A 67 -5.92 11.34 19.13
N TYR A 68 -6.42 12.53 19.40
CA TYR A 68 -7.36 12.78 20.47
C TYR A 68 -8.66 13.34 19.89
N GLU A 69 -9.77 12.59 19.96
CA GLU A 69 -11.13 13.11 19.69
C GLU A 69 -12.22 12.04 19.90
N PRO A 70 -13.18 12.19 20.84
CA PRO A 70 -13.07 12.81 22.18
C PRO A 70 -12.23 11.98 23.17
N LYS A 71 -11.75 10.79 22.76
CA LYS A 71 -10.87 9.89 23.54
C LYS A 71 -9.54 9.69 22.82
N LYS A 72 -8.45 9.55 23.58
CA LYS A 72 -7.12 9.20 23.06
C LYS A 72 -7.16 7.83 22.38
N ARG A 73 -6.71 7.77 21.12
CA ARG A 73 -6.51 6.53 20.36
C ARG A 73 -5.12 6.52 19.75
N GLU A 74 -4.46 5.38 19.82
CA GLU A 74 -3.23 5.13 19.07
C GLU A 74 -3.61 4.77 17.63
N ILE A 75 -2.98 5.43 16.68
CA ILE A 75 -3.16 5.17 15.26
C ILE A 75 -1.81 4.70 14.70
N GLY A 76 -1.81 3.50 14.12
CA GLY A 76 -0.73 3.02 13.27
C GLY A 76 -1.06 3.37 11.82
N VAL A 77 -0.30 4.26 11.20
CA VAL A 77 -0.36 4.50 9.76
C VAL A 77 0.80 3.75 9.12
N ASN A 78 0.46 2.72 8.35
CA ASN A 78 1.41 2.13 7.42
C ASN A 78 1.36 2.99 6.15
N SER A 79 2.45 3.68 5.84
CA SER A 79 2.58 4.30 4.54
C SER A 79 3.48 3.44 3.69
N ILE A 80 2.88 2.79 2.72
CA ILE A 80 3.59 2.04 1.68
C ILE A 80 4.57 2.94 0.90
N PHE A 81 4.35 4.27 0.90
CA PHE A 81 5.09 5.21 0.08
C PHE A 81 6.08 6.09 0.84
N LEU A 82 6.02 6.13 2.19
CA LEU A 82 6.88 7.05 2.96
C LEU A 82 8.36 6.69 2.81
N GLU A 83 8.72 5.41 2.74
CA GLU A 83 10.15 5.06 2.84
C GLU A 83 10.88 5.03 1.48
N LYS A 84 10.19 4.78 0.36
CA LYS A 84 10.82 4.66 -0.96
C LYS A 84 11.21 6.00 -1.60
N TYR A 85 10.67 7.12 -1.10
CA TYR A 85 10.78 8.45 -1.72
C TYR A 85 11.30 9.54 -0.78
N LEU A 86 11.74 9.16 0.43
CA LEU A 86 12.27 10.08 1.45
C LEU A 86 13.79 10.29 1.38
N TYR A 87 14.46 9.85 0.31
CA TYR A 87 15.83 10.26 -0.02
C TYR A 87 15.91 10.75 -1.46
#